data_AF-A0A3L6RIX8-F1
#
_entry.id   AF-A0A3L6RIX8-F1
#
_cell.length_a   1.000
_cell.length_b   1.000
_cell.length_c   1.000
_cell.angle_alpha   90.00
_cell.angle_beta   90.00
_cell.angle_gamma   90.00
#
_symmetry.space_group_name_H-M   'P 1'
#
loop_
_entity.id
_entity.type
_entity.pdbx_description
1 polymer ?
#
loop_
_entity_poly.entity_id
_entity_poly.type
_entity_poly.pdbx_seq_one_letter_code
_entity_poly.pdbx_strand_id
1 'polypeptide(L)'
;MPPAAAASCPLLRRAPAAPLAALSGALYRSGMARRLVAASAGGGGRAPAYGGLLLDAGGTLLQVARPVAETYASIGRRYGVTKPEKGIMEGFKRAFSAPWPKTLRYQGDGRPFWRIVVAEATNCTDDDYFEEVYQHYAHGDAWRLPVGADTTLRELKDAGVKLAVVSNFDTRLRKLLKDLNVSDM
;
A
#
# COMPACT_ATOMS: atom_id res chain seq x y z
N MET A 1 14.04 -46.08 -34.51
CA MET A 1 13.10 -46.20 -35.64
C MET A 1 11.81 -45.45 -35.30
N PRO A 2 11.47 -44.37 -36.04
CA PRO A 2 10.15 -43.74 -36.06
C PRO A 2 9.29 -44.31 -37.21
N PRO A 3 7.99 -43.96 -37.29
CA PRO A 3 7.55 -42.98 -38.30
C PRO A 3 6.54 -41.95 -37.70
N ALA A 4 6.47 -40.67 -38.06
CA ALA A 4 6.40 -39.94 -39.34
C ALA A 4 4.98 -39.85 -39.96
N ALA A 5 4.37 -38.65 -39.87
CA ALA A 5 3.51 -37.93 -40.85
C ALA A 5 2.68 -36.87 -40.08
N ALA A 6 2.87 -35.54 -40.19
CA ALA A 6 2.83 -34.61 -41.33
C ALA A 6 1.41 -34.32 -41.88
N ALA A 7 0.87 -33.13 -41.55
CA ALA A 7 -0.02 -32.29 -42.37
C ALA A 7 -0.23 -30.95 -41.61
N SER A 8 0.51 -29.88 -41.94
CA SER A 8 0.19 -28.84 -42.95
C SER A 8 -0.84 -27.80 -42.48
N CYS A 9 -0.29 -26.62 -42.10
CA CYS A 9 -0.87 -25.26 -42.11
C CYS A 9 -1.54 -24.90 -43.46
N PRO A 10 -2.21 -23.73 -43.66
CA PRO A 10 -2.23 -22.50 -42.85
C PRO A 10 -3.63 -21.84 -42.71
N LEU A 11 -3.74 -20.71 -42.01
CA LEU A 11 -4.30 -19.45 -42.56
C LEU A 11 -4.18 -18.32 -41.52
N LEU A 12 -3.18 -17.47 -41.75
CA LEU A 12 -3.17 -16.09 -41.28
C LEU A 12 -4.38 -15.35 -41.88
N ARG A 13 -5.12 -14.63 -41.04
CA ARG A 13 -5.87 -13.45 -41.49
C ARG A 13 -5.48 -12.25 -40.65
N ARG A 14 -4.58 -11.44 -41.21
CA ARG A 14 -4.37 -10.03 -40.88
C ARG A 14 -5.69 -9.27 -41.12
N ALA A 15 -6.14 -8.51 -40.14
CA ALA A 15 -7.18 -7.50 -40.33
C ALA A 15 -6.59 -6.26 -41.03
N PRO A 16 -7.33 -5.59 -41.94
CA PRO A 16 -6.84 -4.41 -42.63
C PRO A 16 -7.02 -3.15 -41.77
N ALA A 17 -6.09 -2.21 -41.94
CA ALA A 17 -6.24 -0.82 -41.52
C ALA A 17 -6.75 0.01 -42.72
N ALA A 18 -7.71 0.90 -42.47
CA ALA A 18 -8.14 1.97 -43.38
C ALA A 18 -8.95 3.01 -42.59
N PRO A 19 -9.14 4.24 -43.11
CA PRO A 19 -8.12 5.23 -43.46
C PRO A 19 -8.34 6.57 -42.72
N LEU A 20 -7.32 7.44 -42.72
CA LEU A 20 -7.48 8.86 -42.41
C LEU A 20 -8.30 9.54 -43.51
N ALA A 21 -9.35 10.25 -43.13
CA ALA A 21 -10.00 11.27 -43.94
C ALA A 21 -10.19 12.54 -43.09
N ALA A 22 -9.58 13.63 -43.53
CA ALA A 22 -9.89 14.98 -43.11
C ALA A 22 -11.07 15.52 -43.92
N LEU A 23 -11.93 16.34 -43.31
CA LEU A 23 -12.38 17.64 -43.83
C LEU A 23 -13.43 18.29 -42.91
N SER A 24 -13.12 19.53 -42.51
CA SER A 24 -14.00 20.70 -42.43
C SER A 24 -15.22 20.74 -41.51
N GLY A 25 -15.07 21.52 -40.42
CA GLY A 25 -15.83 22.76 -40.24
C GLY A 25 -17.29 22.67 -39.79
N ALA A 26 -17.53 22.90 -38.50
CA ALA A 26 -18.74 23.58 -38.02
C ALA A 26 -18.45 24.31 -36.71
N LEU A 27 -18.63 25.63 -36.76
CA LEU A 27 -18.56 26.56 -35.64
C LEU A 27 -19.60 26.17 -34.57
N TYR A 28 -19.16 25.92 -33.33
CA TYR A 28 -20.07 25.96 -32.19
C TYR A 28 -19.52 26.87 -31.09
N ARG A 29 -20.10 28.08 -31.11
CA ARG A 29 -20.35 29.05 -30.04
C ARG A 29 -19.49 28.93 -28.77
N SER A 30 -18.66 29.96 -28.64
CA SER A 30 -18.25 30.59 -27.37
C SER A 30 -19.33 30.50 -26.30
N GLY A 31 -18.99 29.82 -25.20
CA GLY A 31 -19.73 29.79 -23.96
C GLY A 31 -18.71 29.83 -22.83
N MET A 32 -18.16 31.01 -22.58
CA MET A 32 -17.31 31.28 -21.42
C MET A 32 -18.19 31.09 -20.17
N ALA A 33 -18.19 29.88 -19.62
CA ALA A 33 -18.80 29.60 -18.34
C ALA A 33 -18.01 30.39 -17.29
N ARG A 34 -18.53 31.58 -16.93
CA ARG A 34 -18.09 32.33 -15.77
C ARG A 34 -18.25 31.40 -14.56
N ARG A 35 -17.14 30.79 -14.13
CA ARG A 35 -17.02 30.30 -12.75
C ARG A 35 -17.17 31.52 -11.86
N LEU A 36 -18.33 31.66 -11.25
CA LEU A 36 -18.51 32.48 -10.07
C LEU A 36 -17.56 31.92 -9.01
N VAL A 37 -16.39 32.54 -8.88
CA VAL A 37 -15.55 32.40 -7.70
C VAL A 37 -16.36 33.05 -6.58
N ALA A 38 -16.99 32.23 -5.75
CA ALA A 38 -17.47 32.69 -4.46
C ALA A 38 -16.23 33.21 -3.72
N ALA A 39 -16.15 34.52 -3.55
CA ALA A 39 -15.18 35.14 -2.68
C ALA A 39 -15.51 34.70 -1.26
N SER A 40 -14.78 33.70 -0.75
CA SER A 40 -14.71 33.47 0.68
C SER A 40 -13.93 34.64 1.29
N ALA A 41 -14.59 35.35 2.18
CA ALA A 41 -14.08 36.51 2.89
C ALA A 41 -12.76 36.19 3.62
N GLY A 42 -11.77 37.07 3.42
CA GLY A 42 -10.96 37.62 4.50
C GLY A 42 -10.10 36.67 5.31
N GLY A 43 -8.97 36.27 4.75
CA GLY A 43 -7.78 35.88 5.50
C GLY A 43 -6.58 35.96 4.58
N GLY A 44 -5.72 36.96 4.77
CA GLY A 44 -4.44 37.08 4.07
C GLY A 44 -3.48 35.97 4.51
N GLY A 45 -3.80 34.72 4.16
CA GLY A 45 -3.00 33.56 4.43
C GLY A 45 -1.71 33.66 3.63
N ARG A 46 -0.63 34.06 4.30
CA ARG A 46 0.71 34.00 3.75
C ARG A 46 0.95 32.57 3.25
N ALA A 47 1.50 32.44 2.03
CA ALA A 47 1.84 31.14 1.45
C ALA A 47 2.64 30.29 2.48
N PRO A 48 2.43 28.97 2.51
CA PRO A 48 3.08 28.13 3.50
C PRO A 48 4.60 28.26 3.36
N ALA A 49 5.31 28.26 4.49
CA ALA A 49 6.76 28.37 4.49
C ALA A 49 7.44 27.21 3.71
N TYR A 50 6.76 26.07 3.62
CA TYR A 50 7.20 24.89 2.88
C TYR A 50 6.11 24.46 1.88
N GLY A 51 6.51 24.16 0.65
CA GLY A 51 5.59 23.75 -0.42
C GLY A 51 5.21 22.27 -0.41
N GLY A 52 5.86 21.44 0.42
CA GLY A 52 5.52 20.04 0.55
C GLY A 52 6.13 19.34 1.76
N LEU A 53 5.55 18.20 2.13
CA LEU A 53 5.95 17.33 3.24
C LEU A 53 5.98 15.88 2.77
N LEU A 54 7.11 15.21 3.01
CA LEU A 54 7.27 13.78 2.76
C LEU A 54 7.16 13.03 4.09
N LEU A 55 6.31 12.00 4.14
CA LEU A 55 5.98 11.25 5.34
C LEU A 55 6.41 9.81 5.19
N ASP A 56 7.09 9.26 6.19
CA ASP A 56 7.20 7.80 6.29
C ASP A 56 5.84 7.18 6.67
N ALA A 57 5.66 5.90 6.38
CA ALA A 57 4.48 5.14 6.78
C ALA A 57 4.69 4.50 8.16
N GLY A 58 5.62 3.54 8.28
CA GLY A 58 5.77 2.71 9.47
C GLY A 58 6.23 3.50 10.69
N GLY A 59 5.50 3.46 11.80
CA GLY A 59 5.87 4.19 13.02
C GLY A 59 5.70 5.71 12.94
N THR A 60 5.31 6.25 11.77
CA THR A 60 4.93 7.65 11.57
C THR A 60 3.43 7.75 11.35
N LEU A 61 2.90 7.25 10.24
CA LEU A 61 1.46 7.22 9.96
C LEU A 61 0.78 5.94 10.45
N LEU A 62 1.47 4.80 10.35
CA LEU A 62 0.92 3.50 10.68
C LEU A 62 1.41 3.05 12.05
N GLN A 63 0.50 3.01 13.01
CA GLN A 63 0.70 2.39 14.33
C GLN A 63 -0.10 1.10 14.40
N VAL A 64 0.48 0.05 14.98
CA VAL A 64 -0.26 -1.19 15.24
C VAL A 64 -1.40 -0.92 16.22
N ALA A 65 -2.61 -1.36 15.89
CA ALA A 65 -3.79 -1.14 16.72
C ALA A 65 -3.75 -2.00 18.00
N ARG A 66 -3.14 -3.19 17.89
CA ARG A 66 -2.91 -4.13 18.99
C ARG A 66 -1.43 -4.52 19.07
N PRO A 67 -0.92 -4.90 20.24
CA PRO A 67 0.43 -5.45 20.36
C PRO A 67 0.65 -6.62 19.39
N VAL A 68 1.80 -6.63 18.72
CA VAL A 68 2.14 -7.66 17.72
C VAL A 68 2.13 -9.06 18.33
N ALA A 69 2.70 -9.20 19.53
CA ALA A 69 2.78 -10.48 20.21
C ALA A 69 1.41 -11.03 20.64
N GLU A 70 0.52 -10.16 21.11
CA GLU A 70 -0.87 -10.52 21.44
C GLU A 70 -1.61 -11.02 20.20
N THR A 71 -1.44 -10.33 19.06
CA THR A 71 -2.03 -10.72 17.77
C THR A 71 -1.52 -12.09 17.32
N TYR A 72 -0.20 -12.29 17.34
CA TYR A 72 0.42 -13.57 16.98
C TYR A 72 -0.05 -14.71 17.88
N ALA A 73 -0.10 -14.49 19.20
CA ALA A 73 -0.59 -15.47 20.16
C ALA A 73 -2.08 -15.79 19.93
N SER A 74 -2.91 -14.76 19.74
CA SER A 74 -4.35 -14.90 19.54
C SER A 74 -4.68 -15.74 18.31
N ILE A 75 -4.08 -15.43 17.15
CA ILE A 75 -4.28 -16.18 15.91
C ILE A 75 -3.65 -17.59 16.07
N GLY A 76 -2.45 -17.65 16.63
CA GLY A 76 -1.64 -18.87 16.71
C GLY A 76 -2.20 -19.97 17.60
N ARG A 77 -3.10 -19.65 18.56
CA ARG A 77 -3.73 -20.66 19.43
C ARG A 77 -4.39 -21.80 18.65
N ARG A 78 -5.03 -21.50 17.52
CA ARG A 78 -5.68 -22.52 16.66
C ARG A 78 -4.68 -23.40 15.90
N TYR A 79 -3.44 -22.92 15.76
CA TYR A 79 -2.32 -23.58 15.10
C TYR A 79 -1.32 -24.19 16.09
N GLY A 80 -1.69 -24.30 17.37
CA GLY A 80 -0.85 -24.91 18.40
C GLY A 80 0.26 -24.00 18.94
N VAL A 81 0.26 -22.69 18.66
CA VAL A 81 1.20 -21.75 19.29
C VAL A 81 0.88 -21.60 20.78
N THR A 82 1.79 -22.08 21.62
CA THR A 82 1.70 -21.99 23.10
C THR A 82 2.68 -21.00 23.71
N LYS A 83 3.51 -20.35 22.88
CA LYS A 83 4.56 -19.43 23.33
C LYS A 83 3.93 -18.18 23.97
N PRO A 84 4.41 -17.75 25.16
CA PRO A 84 3.88 -16.55 25.80
C PRO A 84 4.25 -15.29 25.01
N GLU A 85 3.41 -14.26 25.09
CA GLU A 85 3.56 -13.01 24.31
C GLU A 85 4.94 -12.36 24.50
N LYS A 86 5.50 -12.39 25.71
CA LYS A 86 6.87 -11.90 25.96
C LYS A 86 7.90 -12.62 25.08
N GLY A 87 7.85 -13.95 25.05
CA GLY A 87 8.75 -14.78 24.23
C GLY A 87 8.50 -14.59 22.74
N ILE A 88 7.25 -14.33 22.33
CA ILE A 88 6.92 -13.98 20.94
C ILE A 88 7.56 -12.65 20.56
N MET A 89 7.41 -11.61 21.39
CA MET A 89 7.99 -10.30 21.15
C MET A 89 9.53 -10.35 21.11
N GLU A 90 10.16 -11.14 21.98
CA GLU A 90 11.60 -11.37 21.95
C GLU A 90 12.03 -12.01 20.63
N GLY A 91 11.31 -13.03 20.16
CA GLY A 91 11.58 -13.68 18.87
C GLY A 91 11.38 -12.73 17.69
N PHE A 92 10.29 -11.95 17.70
CA PHE A 92 10.04 -10.92 16.71
C PHE A 92 11.19 -9.92 16.63
N LYS A 93 11.62 -9.37 17.77
CA LYS A 93 12.72 -8.39 17.83
C LYS A 93 14.02 -8.97 17.28
N ARG A 94 14.37 -10.20 17.65
CA ARG A 94 15.57 -10.88 17.13
C ARG A 94 15.49 -11.06 15.62
N ALA A 95 14.40 -11.61 15.10
CA ALA A 95 14.25 -11.89 13.67
C ALA A 95 14.20 -10.60 12.83
N PHE A 96 13.47 -9.59 13.30
CA PHE A 96 13.33 -8.31 12.60
C PHE A 96 14.65 -7.52 12.53
N SER A 97 15.49 -7.66 13.56
CA SER A 97 16.80 -7.01 13.64
C SER A 97 17.92 -7.81 12.96
N ALA A 98 17.65 -9.06 12.58
CA ALA A 98 18.64 -9.92 11.96
C ALA A 98 19.10 -9.35 10.60
N PRO A 99 20.37 -9.61 10.21
CA PRO A 99 20.82 -9.33 8.86
C PRO A 99 19.92 -10.02 7.84
N TRP A 100 19.50 -9.28 6.83
CA TRP A 100 18.82 -9.82 5.65
C TRP A 100 19.85 -9.95 4.51
N PRO A 101 19.72 -10.91 3.57
CA PRO A 101 20.62 -11.03 2.43
C PRO A 101 20.74 -9.70 1.65
N LYS A 102 21.67 -9.62 0.68
CA LYS A 102 21.92 -8.42 -0.17
C LYS A 102 20.73 -7.99 -1.07
N THR A 103 19.51 -8.42 -0.75
CA THR A 103 18.25 -8.05 -1.40
C THR A 103 17.43 -7.13 -0.48
N LEU A 104 16.37 -6.51 -1.01
CA LEU A 104 15.47 -5.69 -0.20
C LEU A 104 14.58 -6.60 0.68
N ARG A 105 14.37 -6.21 1.95
CA ARG A 105 13.45 -6.93 2.87
C ARG A 105 12.03 -7.01 2.33
N TYR A 106 11.57 -5.91 1.74
CA TYR A 106 10.18 -5.72 1.30
C TYR A 106 10.07 -5.74 -0.23
N GLN A 107 10.73 -6.70 -0.87
CA GLN A 107 10.58 -6.90 -2.31
C GLN A 107 9.19 -7.49 -2.61
N GLY A 108 8.44 -6.83 -3.49
CA GLY A 108 7.07 -7.23 -3.83
C GLY A 108 6.15 -7.16 -2.61
N ASP A 109 5.59 -8.29 -2.21
CA ASP A 109 4.69 -8.40 -1.05
C ASP A 109 5.42 -8.63 0.28
N GLY A 110 6.77 -8.73 0.25
CA GLY A 110 7.58 -8.92 1.45
C GLY A 110 7.34 -10.23 2.20
N ARG A 111 6.54 -11.15 1.64
CA ARG A 111 6.19 -12.42 2.30
C ARG A 111 7.41 -13.26 2.71
N PRO A 112 8.49 -13.38 1.91
CA PRO A 112 9.67 -14.15 2.32
C PRO A 112 10.28 -13.65 3.62
N PHE A 113 10.36 -12.33 3.81
CA PHE A 113 10.86 -11.72 5.04
C PHE A 113 9.89 -11.96 6.21
N TRP A 114 8.61 -11.64 6.01
CA TRP A 114 7.60 -11.77 7.07
C TRP A 114 7.41 -13.21 7.54
N ARG A 115 7.53 -14.20 6.65
CA ARG A 115 7.43 -15.62 6.99
C ARG A 115 8.49 -16.04 7.99
N ILE A 116 9.74 -15.60 7.78
CA ILE A 116 10.84 -15.85 8.71
C ILE A 116 10.58 -15.16 10.05
N VAL A 117 10.14 -13.90 10.03
CA VAL A 117 9.83 -13.16 11.27
C VAL A 117 8.72 -13.84 12.09
N VAL A 118 7.63 -14.26 11.45
CA VAL A 118 6.52 -14.95 12.13
C VAL A 118 6.99 -16.29 12.70
N ALA A 119 7.72 -17.09 11.91
CA ALA A 119 8.23 -18.38 12.35
C ALA A 119 9.17 -18.27 13.55
N GLU A 120 10.14 -17.35 13.50
CA GLU A 120 11.08 -17.11 14.60
C GLU A 120 10.41 -16.51 15.86
N ALA A 121 9.41 -15.66 15.65
CA ALA A 121 8.63 -15.10 16.74
C ALA A 121 7.87 -16.20 17.48
N THR A 122 7.27 -17.15 16.77
CA THR A 122 6.22 -18.02 17.32
C THR A 122 6.65 -19.48 17.50
N ASN A 123 7.75 -19.87 16.86
CA ASN A 123 8.17 -21.26 16.65
C ASN A 123 7.14 -22.10 15.85
N CYS A 124 6.34 -21.46 14.99
CA CYS A 124 5.35 -22.11 14.14
C CYS A 124 5.65 -21.83 12.67
N THR A 125 5.77 -22.88 11.87
CA THR A 125 6.04 -22.82 10.42
C THR A 125 4.84 -23.23 9.58
N ASP A 126 3.65 -23.29 10.19
CA ASP A 126 2.40 -23.59 9.49
C ASP A 126 2.08 -22.47 8.48
N ASP A 127 1.83 -22.85 7.23
CA ASP A 127 1.60 -21.91 6.13
C ASP A 127 0.28 -21.16 6.27
N ASP A 128 -0.76 -21.82 6.77
CA ASP A 128 -2.08 -21.22 6.99
C ASP A 128 -2.03 -20.23 8.16
N TYR A 129 -1.25 -20.55 9.20
CA TYR A 129 -0.98 -19.61 10.29
C TYR A 129 -0.29 -18.34 9.79
N PHE A 130 0.77 -18.50 9.00
CA PHE A 130 1.46 -17.37 8.41
C PHE A 130 0.51 -16.55 7.54
N GLU A 131 -0.30 -17.19 6.70
CA GLU A 131 -1.24 -16.49 5.82
C GLU A 131 -2.27 -15.69 6.61
N GLU A 132 -2.84 -16.27 7.68
CA GLU A 132 -3.82 -15.55 8.49
C GLU A 132 -3.21 -14.32 9.19
N VAL A 133 -1.99 -14.47 9.73
CA VAL A 133 -1.24 -13.33 10.31
C VAL A 133 -0.93 -12.27 9.24
N TYR A 134 -0.48 -12.70 8.06
CA TYR A 134 -0.12 -11.79 6.97
C TYR A 134 -1.33 -10.99 6.48
N GLN A 135 -2.47 -11.65 6.32
CA GLN A 135 -3.73 -11.03 5.92
C GLN A 135 -4.27 -10.09 7.00
N HIS A 136 -4.17 -10.45 8.29
CA HIS A 136 -4.56 -9.54 9.38
C HIS A 136 -3.91 -8.15 9.21
N TYR A 137 -2.59 -8.09 8.97
CA TYR A 137 -1.88 -6.83 8.75
C TYR A 137 -2.09 -6.20 7.36
N ALA A 138 -2.82 -6.86 6.46
CA ALA A 138 -3.24 -6.30 5.17
C ALA A 138 -4.58 -5.54 5.24
N HIS A 139 -5.23 -5.51 6.41
CA HIS A 139 -6.48 -4.80 6.66
C HIS A 139 -6.25 -3.56 7.55
N GLY A 140 -6.96 -2.48 7.25
CA GLY A 140 -6.91 -1.23 8.02
C GLY A 140 -7.13 -1.39 9.52
N ASP A 141 -7.98 -2.34 9.95
CA ASP A 141 -8.31 -2.56 11.37
C ASP A 141 -7.12 -3.02 12.22
N ALA A 142 -6.06 -3.57 11.60
CA ALA A 142 -4.81 -3.89 12.29
C ALA A 142 -3.96 -2.63 12.60
N TRP A 143 -4.36 -1.49 12.07
CA TRP A 143 -3.62 -0.24 12.11
C TRP A 143 -4.48 0.90 12.65
N ARG A 144 -3.80 1.93 13.12
CA ARG A 144 -4.40 3.21 13.46
C ARG A 144 -3.44 4.34 13.11
N LEU A 145 -3.99 5.51 12.87
CA LEU A 145 -3.23 6.73 12.76
C LEU A 145 -2.82 7.23 14.16
N PRO A 146 -1.71 7.97 14.30
CA PRO A 146 -1.44 8.73 15.51
C PRO A 146 -2.58 9.70 15.81
N VAL A 147 -2.79 10.00 17.09
CA VAL A 147 -3.78 10.99 17.52
C VAL A 147 -3.50 12.33 16.85
N GLY A 148 -4.50 12.88 16.17
CA GLY A 148 -4.42 14.18 15.48
C GLY A 148 -3.70 14.17 14.15
N ALA A 149 -3.22 13.02 13.65
CA ALA A 149 -2.56 12.94 12.35
C ALA A 149 -3.53 13.30 11.21
N ASP A 150 -4.76 12.82 11.27
CA ASP A 150 -5.79 13.10 10.25
C ASP A 150 -6.12 14.59 10.16
N THR A 151 -6.29 15.26 11.31
CA THR A 151 -6.52 16.71 11.37
C THR A 151 -5.32 17.49 10.86
N THR A 152 -4.11 17.18 11.36
CA THR A 152 -2.87 17.86 10.94
C THR A 152 -2.66 17.78 9.43
N LEU A 153 -2.88 16.60 8.84
CA LEU A 153 -2.68 16.39 7.42
C LEU A 153 -3.73 17.15 6.58
N ARG A 154 -4.98 17.22 7.03
CA ARG A 154 -6.01 18.06 6.38
C ARG A 154 -5.65 19.55 6.43
N GLU A 155 -5.25 20.05 7.60
CA GLU A 155 -4.86 21.46 7.76
C GLU A 155 -3.67 21.84 6.88
N LEU A 156 -2.66 20.97 6.78
CA LEU A 156 -1.51 21.19 5.89
C LEU A 156 -1.94 21.25 4.42
N LYS A 157 -2.82 20.34 4.00
CA LYS A 157 -3.35 20.32 2.65
C LYS A 157 -4.16 21.58 2.33
N ASP A 158 -5.05 21.99 3.24
CA ASP A 158 -5.88 23.19 3.10
C ASP A 158 -5.03 24.47 3.07
N ALA A 159 -3.88 24.46 3.74
CA ALA A 159 -2.86 25.52 3.66
C ALA A 159 -2.03 25.48 2.36
N GLY A 160 -2.27 24.52 1.45
CA GLY A 160 -1.59 24.40 0.16
C GLY A 160 -0.27 23.62 0.18
N VAL A 161 0.03 22.90 1.26
CA VAL A 161 1.22 22.03 1.35
C VAL A 161 0.95 20.72 0.58
N LYS A 162 1.86 20.34 -0.33
CA LYS A 162 1.78 19.06 -1.03
C LYS A 162 2.23 17.91 -0.13
N LEU A 163 1.41 16.87 0.02
CA LEU A 163 1.72 15.72 0.85
C LEU A 163 2.14 14.53 -0.02
N ALA A 164 3.12 13.76 0.43
CA ALA A 164 3.45 12.47 -0.17
C ALA A 164 3.97 11.48 0.88
N VAL A 165 3.57 10.23 0.76
CA VAL A 165 4.12 9.13 1.56
C VAL A 165 5.32 8.52 0.84
N VAL A 166 6.45 8.43 1.52
CA VAL A 166 7.69 7.82 1.04
C VAL A 166 8.08 6.75 2.04
N SER A 167 7.94 5.48 1.66
CA SER A 167 8.19 4.37 2.58
C SER A 167 8.79 3.17 1.87
N ASN A 168 9.54 2.38 2.64
CA ASN A 168 10.04 1.08 2.22
C ASN A 168 9.02 -0.06 2.44
N PHE A 169 7.82 0.25 2.92
CA PHE A 169 6.75 -0.73 3.15
C PHE A 169 6.46 -1.59 1.91
N ASP A 170 6.04 -2.83 2.12
CA ASP A 170 5.66 -3.73 1.03
C ASP A 170 4.38 -3.27 0.28
N THR A 171 4.00 -4.00 -0.76
CA THR A 171 2.89 -3.66 -1.67
C THR A 171 1.52 -3.45 -0.99
N ARG A 172 1.34 -3.85 0.28
CA ARG A 172 0.09 -3.63 1.02
C ARG A 172 -0.17 -2.16 1.36
N LEU A 173 0.85 -1.32 1.42
CA LEU A 173 0.74 0.07 1.92
C LEU A 173 -0.37 0.88 1.24
N ARG A 174 -0.47 0.83 -0.09
CA ARG A 174 -1.47 1.61 -0.82
C ARG A 174 -2.90 1.28 -0.42
N LYS A 175 -3.19 0.00 -0.14
CA LYS A 175 -4.50 -0.44 0.35
C LYS A 175 -4.71 0.07 1.77
N LEU A 176 -3.72 -0.07 2.65
CA LEU A 176 -3.81 0.39 4.04
C LEU A 176 -4.10 1.89 4.16
N LEU A 177 -3.44 2.72 3.34
CA LEU A 177 -3.70 4.16 3.31
C LEU A 177 -5.15 4.49 2.89
N LYS A 178 -5.75 3.68 2.01
CA LYS A 178 -7.16 3.82 1.63
C LYS A 178 -8.09 3.40 2.76
N ASP A 179 -7.85 2.24 3.36
CA ASP A 179 -8.65 1.74 4.48
C ASP A 179 -8.67 2.74 5.65
N LEU A 180 -7.58 3.48 5.85
CA LEU A 180 -7.44 4.52 6.88
C LEU A 180 -7.90 5.93 6.43
N ASN A 181 -8.45 6.08 5.23
CA ASN A 181 -8.91 7.36 4.66
C ASN A 181 -7.83 8.45 4.57
N VAL A 182 -6.57 8.04 4.30
CA VAL A 182 -5.42 8.94 4.14
C VAL A 182 -4.77 8.84 2.76
N SER A 183 -5.36 8.09 1.83
CA SER A 183 -4.85 7.96 0.45
C SER A 183 -5.08 9.18 -0.43
N ASP A 184 -6.13 9.95 -0.12
CA ASP A 184 -6.57 11.10 -0.92
C ASP A 184 -6.14 12.42 -0.28
N MET A 185 -5.17 12.37 0.64
CA MET A 185 -4.48 13.53 1.22
C MET A 185 -3.67 14.25 0.16
#